data_AF-A0A2W4NVA9-F1
#
_entry.id   AF-A0A2W4NVA9-F1
#
_cell.length_a   1.000
_cell.length_b   1.000
_cell.length_c   1.000
_cell.angle_alpha   90.00
_cell.angle_beta   90.00
_cell.angle_gamma   90.00
#
_symmetry.space_group_name_H-M   'P 1'
#
loop_
_entity.id
_entity.type
_entity.pdbx_description
1 polymer ?
#
loop_
_entity_poly.entity_id
_entity_poly.type
_entity_poly.pdbx_seq_one_letter_code
_entity_poly.pdbx_strand_id
1 'polypeptide(L)'
;MPRLSRLFIKAGLVYFVVALAMGLLMAAQPMLGLPQFIATLRPVQLHLLMVGWITQLIIGVVYWMFPKESRERPRGSETIAWMVLWLLNFGLIVRAIFEPLVTVRPDLNAGWTLALSAVLQLIAGWAFVFNTWRRVIDPTPKGGGLSLARRPQASPRQ
;
A
#
# COMPACT_ATOMS: atom_id res chain seq x y z
N MET A 1 -14.51 4.72 -9.41
CA MET A 1 -13.28 4.61 -8.58
C MET A 1 -12.98 5.94 -7.89
N PRO A 2 -12.79 5.98 -6.55
CA PRO A 2 -12.46 7.19 -5.80
C PRO A 2 -11.16 7.86 -6.25
N ARG A 3 -10.98 9.16 -5.98
CA ARG A 3 -9.74 9.89 -6.27
C ARG A 3 -8.53 9.25 -5.59
N LEU A 4 -8.65 8.95 -4.30
CA LEU A 4 -7.58 8.38 -3.47
C LEU A 4 -7.08 7.03 -4.00
N SER A 5 -8.00 6.15 -4.41
CA SER A 5 -7.63 4.91 -5.11
C SER A 5 -6.80 5.18 -6.37
N ARG A 6 -7.16 6.21 -7.17
CA ARG A 6 -6.44 6.49 -8.42
C ARG A 6 -5.04 6.97 -8.15
N LEU A 7 -4.85 7.72 -7.08
CA LEU A 7 -3.54 8.21 -6.67
C LEU A 7 -2.64 7.06 -6.22
N PHE A 8 -3.12 6.16 -5.37
CA PHE A 8 -2.38 4.96 -4.97
C PHE A 8 -1.98 4.10 -6.17
N ILE A 9 -2.91 3.82 -7.09
CA ILE A 9 -2.61 3.02 -8.28
C ILE A 9 -1.60 3.73 -9.19
N LYS A 10 -1.78 5.02 -9.46
CA LYS A 10 -0.84 5.79 -10.28
C LYS A 10 0.55 5.86 -9.65
N ALA A 11 0.65 6.13 -8.36
CA ALA A 11 1.92 6.14 -7.63
C ALA A 11 2.59 4.76 -7.71
N GLY A 12 1.84 3.68 -7.49
CA GLY A 12 2.35 2.31 -7.63
C GLY A 12 2.87 2.00 -9.03
N LEU A 13 2.17 2.43 -10.09
CA LEU A 13 2.64 2.25 -11.46
C LEU A 13 3.89 3.08 -11.78
N VAL A 14 4.01 4.30 -11.23
CA VAL A 14 5.23 5.11 -11.36
C VAL A 14 6.40 4.39 -10.71
N TYR A 15 6.24 3.90 -9.47
CA TYR A 15 7.29 3.14 -8.79
C TYR A 15 7.67 1.86 -9.53
N PHE A 16 6.70 1.17 -10.13
CA PHE A 16 6.96 0.01 -10.97
C PHE A 16 7.88 0.34 -12.13
N VAL A 17 7.55 1.37 -12.92
CA VAL A 17 8.36 1.80 -14.06
C VAL A 17 9.77 2.19 -13.62
N VAL A 18 9.89 2.98 -12.55
CA VAL A 18 11.20 3.39 -12.02
C VAL A 18 12.02 2.18 -11.55
N ALA A 19 11.38 1.22 -10.86
CA ALA A 19 12.08 0.02 -10.38
C ALA A 19 12.52 -0.92 -11.52
N LEU A 20 11.73 -1.04 -12.60
CA LEU A 20 12.15 -1.77 -13.79
C LEU A 20 13.33 -1.08 -14.48
N ALA A 21 13.30 0.25 -14.61
CA ALA A 21 14.41 1.02 -15.18
C ALA A 21 15.69 0.87 -14.34
N MET A 22 15.59 0.89 -13.01
CA MET A 22 16.72 0.61 -12.12
C MET A 22 17.27 -0.81 -12.30
N GLY A 23 16.38 -1.81 -12.44
CA GLY A 23 16.77 -3.19 -12.71
C GLY A 23 17.55 -3.35 -14.02
N LEU A 24 17.05 -2.72 -15.08
CA LEU A 24 17.73 -2.69 -16.37
C LEU A 24 19.10 -1.99 -16.27
N LEU A 25 19.17 -0.84 -15.58
CA LEU A 25 20.41 -0.10 -15.38
C LEU A 25 21.46 -0.94 -14.63
N MET A 26 21.06 -1.66 -13.58
CA MET A 26 21.95 -2.56 -12.84
C MET A 26 22.39 -3.77 -13.68
N ALA A 27 21.50 -4.33 -14.51
CA ALA A 27 21.87 -5.43 -15.41
C ALA A 27 22.85 -4.99 -16.50
N ALA A 28 22.72 -3.75 -16.98
CA ALA A 28 23.61 -3.16 -17.98
C ALA A 28 24.96 -2.70 -17.40
N GLN A 29 25.05 -2.46 -16.09
CA GLN A 29 26.24 -1.93 -15.41
C GLN A 29 27.54 -2.67 -15.78
N PRO A 30 27.65 -4.00 -15.67
CA PRO A 30 28.89 -4.72 -16.02
C PRO A 30 29.15 -4.75 -17.52
N MET A 31 28.12 -4.74 -18.36
CA MET A 31 28.25 -4.78 -19.83
C MET A 31 28.76 -3.46 -20.42
N LEU A 32 28.33 -2.35 -19.81
CA LEU A 32 28.63 -0.99 -20.28
C LEU A 32 29.74 -0.30 -19.45
N GLY A 33 30.34 -1.00 -18.48
CA GLY A 33 31.37 -0.44 -17.61
C GLY A 33 30.88 0.75 -16.77
N LEU A 34 29.60 0.77 -16.38
CA LEU A 34 29.04 1.89 -15.60
C LEU A 34 29.58 1.89 -14.15
N PRO A 35 29.48 3.01 -13.42
CA PRO A 35 30.01 3.12 -12.06
C PRO A 35 29.47 2.04 -11.09
N GLN A 36 30.34 1.55 -10.20
CA GLN A 36 29.99 0.53 -9.20
C GLN A 36 28.87 0.96 -8.24
N PHE A 37 28.67 2.28 -8.04
CA PHE A 37 27.58 2.76 -7.19
C PHE A 37 26.20 2.33 -7.71
N ILE A 38 26.04 2.06 -9.01
CA ILE A 38 24.76 1.60 -9.57
C ILE A 38 24.31 0.28 -8.94
N ALA A 39 25.25 -0.61 -8.58
CA ALA A 39 24.94 -1.87 -7.93
C ALA A 39 24.33 -1.66 -6.51
N THR A 40 24.54 -0.50 -5.88
CA THR A 40 23.96 -0.17 -4.57
C THR A 40 22.48 0.21 -4.65
N LEU A 41 21.92 0.35 -5.85
CA LEU A 41 20.49 0.63 -6.05
C LEU A 41 19.59 -0.58 -5.78
N ARG A 42 20.16 -1.78 -5.58
CA ARG A 42 19.39 -3.02 -5.40
C ARG A 42 18.36 -2.96 -4.27
N PRO A 43 18.68 -2.49 -3.04
CA PRO A 43 17.69 -2.39 -1.98
C PRO A 43 16.60 -1.37 -2.29
N VAL A 44 16.93 -0.26 -2.96
CA VAL A 44 15.94 0.72 -3.43
C VAL A 44 14.98 0.08 -4.42
N GLN A 45 15.50 -0.62 -5.44
CA GLN A 45 14.69 -1.32 -6.43
C GLN A 45 13.67 -2.26 -5.77
N LEU A 46 14.10 -3.07 -4.81
CA LEU A 46 13.22 -4.00 -4.10
C LEU A 46 12.12 -3.27 -3.31
N HIS A 47 12.43 -2.17 -2.63
CA HIS A 47 11.43 -1.38 -1.91
C HIS A 47 10.45 -0.68 -2.85
N LEU A 48 10.92 -0.19 -4.00
CA LEU A 48 10.05 0.38 -5.02
C LEU A 48 9.11 -0.67 -5.63
N LEU A 49 9.55 -1.91 -5.82
CA LEU A 49 8.67 -3.01 -6.26
C LEU A 49 7.67 -3.40 -5.16
N MET A 50 8.13 -3.64 -3.93
CA MET A 50 7.29 -4.20 -2.87
C MET A 50 6.37 -3.17 -2.21
N VAL A 51 6.94 -2.07 -1.73
CA VAL A 51 6.18 -1.05 -1.00
C VAL A 51 5.66 0.04 -1.96
N GLY A 52 6.46 0.41 -2.96
CA GLY A 52 6.05 1.37 -3.98
C GLY A 52 4.92 0.82 -4.85
N TRP A 53 5.17 -0.27 -5.59
CA TRP A 53 4.24 -0.81 -6.56
C TRP A 53 3.19 -1.73 -5.95
N ILE A 54 3.58 -2.92 -5.48
CA ILE A 54 2.62 -3.96 -5.06
C ILE A 54 1.73 -3.46 -3.94
N THR A 55 2.33 -2.94 -2.85
CA THR A 55 1.57 -2.46 -1.69
C THR A 55 0.62 -1.32 -2.06
N GLN A 56 1.06 -0.29 -2.79
CA GLN A 56 0.15 0.82 -3.15
C GLN A 56 -0.94 0.38 -4.14
N LEU A 57 -0.63 -0.52 -5.08
CA LEU A 57 -1.65 -1.10 -5.97
C LEU A 57 -2.73 -1.81 -5.15
N ILE A 58 -2.32 -2.67 -4.20
CA ILE A 58 -3.23 -3.38 -3.29
C ILE A 58 -4.06 -2.38 -2.48
N ILE A 59 -3.44 -1.40 -1.82
CA ILE A 59 -4.15 -0.39 -1.02
C ILE A 59 -5.18 0.37 -1.86
N GLY A 60 -4.80 0.79 -3.08
CA GLY A 60 -5.70 1.50 -3.99
C GLY A 60 -6.93 0.68 -4.37
N VAL A 61 -6.73 -0.62 -4.65
CA VAL A 61 -7.78 -1.58 -4.97
C VAL A 61 -8.65 -1.87 -3.74
N VAL A 62 -8.06 -2.13 -2.58
CA VAL A 62 -8.75 -2.34 -1.29
C VAL A 62 -9.62 -1.13 -0.93
N TYR A 63 -9.10 0.09 -1.07
CA TYR A 63 -9.86 1.30 -0.83
C TYR A 63 -11.09 1.41 -1.74
N TRP A 64 -11.01 0.89 -2.96
CA TRP A 64 -12.11 0.90 -3.92
C TRP A 64 -13.10 -0.25 -3.74
N MET A 65 -12.63 -1.49 -3.60
CA MET A 65 -13.41 -2.72 -3.77
C MET A 65 -13.88 -3.37 -2.46
N PHE A 66 -13.21 -3.14 -1.33
CA PHE A 66 -13.66 -3.75 -0.07
C PHE A 66 -15.08 -3.29 0.30
N PRO A 67 -15.83 -4.13 1.04
CA PRO A 67 -17.17 -3.78 1.51
C PRO A 67 -17.24 -2.41 2.17
N LYS A 68 -18.43 -1.80 2.12
CA LYS A 68 -18.66 -0.50 2.75
C LYS A 68 -18.72 -0.67 4.26
N GLU A 69 -17.99 0.15 5.01
CA GLU A 69 -18.03 0.13 6.48
C GLU A 69 -19.37 0.67 7.02
N SER A 70 -19.85 1.80 6.48
CA SER A 70 -21.14 2.38 6.81
C SER A 70 -21.69 3.22 5.65
N ARG A 71 -22.93 3.71 5.77
CA ARG A 71 -23.53 4.62 4.78
C ARG A 71 -22.79 5.97 4.72
N GLU A 72 -22.42 6.51 5.88
CA GLU A 72 -21.76 7.82 6.00
C GLU A 72 -20.26 7.75 5.68
N ARG A 73 -19.60 6.65 6.07
CA ARG A 73 -18.16 6.44 5.86
C ARG A 73 -17.93 5.12 5.14
N PRO A 74 -18.27 5.02 3.83
CA PRO A 74 -18.19 3.76 3.11
C PRO A 74 -16.76 3.20 2.98
N ARG A 75 -15.71 3.97 3.29
CA ARG A 75 -14.31 3.58 3.12
C ARG A 75 -13.45 3.89 4.33
N GLY A 76 -14.07 3.98 5.52
CA GLY A 76 -13.40 4.46 6.72
C GLY A 76 -13.10 5.95 6.66
N SER A 77 -12.07 6.36 7.40
CA SER A 77 -11.60 7.74 7.46
C SER A 77 -10.80 8.10 6.21
N GLU A 78 -11.28 9.09 5.46
CA GLU A 78 -10.54 9.62 4.30
C GLU A 78 -9.24 10.31 4.72
N THR A 79 -9.24 11.00 5.87
CA THR A 79 -8.03 11.64 6.43
C THR A 79 -6.92 10.62 6.71
N ILE A 80 -7.26 9.46 7.29
CA ILE A 80 -6.27 8.40 7.55
C ILE A 80 -5.76 7.82 6.22
N ALA A 81 -6.64 7.61 5.24
CA ALA A 81 -6.22 7.12 3.93
C ALA A 81 -5.25 8.08 3.21
N TRP A 82 -5.46 9.41 3.31
CA TRP A 82 -4.50 10.40 2.82
C TRP A 82 -3.18 10.36 3.57
N MET A 83 -3.22 10.23 4.90
CA MET A 83 -2.01 10.09 5.71
C MET A 83 -1.19 8.86 5.29
N VAL A 84 -1.83 7.72 5.05
CA VAL A 84 -1.16 6.50 4.54
C VAL A 84 -0.46 6.77 3.21
N LEU A 85 -1.13 7.45 2.27
CA LEU A 85 -0.54 7.80 0.98
C LEU A 85 0.73 8.62 1.18
N TRP A 86 0.66 9.71 1.95
CA TRP A 86 1.80 10.59 2.15
C TRP A 86 2.96 9.93 2.90
N LEU A 87 2.67 9.18 3.98
CA LEU A 87 3.69 8.49 4.76
C LEU A 87 4.43 7.42 3.93
N LEU A 88 3.72 6.64 3.12
CA LEU A 88 4.35 5.65 2.23
C LEU A 88 5.27 6.33 1.21
N ASN A 89 4.77 7.35 0.50
CA ASN A 89 5.54 8.01 -0.55
C ASN A 89 6.74 8.75 0.03
N PHE A 90 6.58 9.45 1.16
CA PHE A 90 7.69 10.14 1.82
C PHE A 90 8.74 9.16 2.35
N GLY A 91 8.32 8.07 3.01
CA GLY A 91 9.23 7.01 3.45
C GLY A 91 10.01 6.38 2.29
N LEU A 92 9.36 6.13 1.16
CA LEU A 92 10.01 5.60 -0.04
C LEU A 92 11.00 6.59 -0.65
N ILE A 93 10.67 7.89 -0.72
CA ILE A 93 11.58 8.92 -1.25
C ILE A 93 12.82 9.05 -0.36
N VAL A 94 12.65 9.11 0.97
CA VAL A 94 13.77 9.13 1.92
C VAL A 94 14.68 7.93 1.68
N ARG A 95 14.12 6.71 1.58
CA ARG A 95 14.93 5.53 1.31
C ARG A 95 15.63 5.58 -0.03
N ALA A 96 14.91 5.97 -1.10
CA ALA A 96 15.47 6.01 -2.44
C ALA A 96 16.70 6.95 -2.56
N ILE A 97 16.71 8.05 -1.81
CA ILE A 97 17.82 9.00 -1.76
C ILE A 97 18.94 8.51 -0.84
N PHE A 98 18.61 8.10 0.38
CA PHE A 98 19.61 7.89 1.42
C PHE A 98 20.18 6.46 1.46
N GLU A 99 19.48 5.45 0.98
CA GLU A 99 19.98 4.06 0.93
C GLU A 99 21.28 3.92 0.11
N PRO A 100 21.38 4.45 -1.13
CA PRO A 100 22.64 4.41 -1.86
C PRO A 100 23.70 5.31 -1.19
N LEU A 101 23.29 6.44 -0.60
CA LEU A 101 24.22 7.36 0.05
C LEU A 101 24.87 6.73 1.29
N VAL A 102 24.11 6.05 2.15
CA VAL A 102 24.63 5.34 3.33
C VAL A 102 25.59 4.22 2.91
N THR A 103 25.33 3.56 1.78
CA THR A 103 26.20 2.50 1.26
C THR A 103 27.53 3.05 0.73
N VAL A 104 27.51 4.19 0.04
CA VAL A 104 28.71 4.77 -0.60
C VAL A 104 29.48 5.69 0.36
N ARG A 105 28.80 6.32 1.31
CA ARG A 105 29.33 7.32 2.25
C ARG A 105 28.92 6.99 3.70
N PRO A 106 29.50 5.91 4.27
CA PRO A 106 29.19 5.52 5.65
C PRO A 106 29.64 6.57 6.68
N ASP A 107 30.57 7.45 6.31
CA ASP A 107 31.07 8.57 7.12
C ASP A 107 30.00 9.61 7.50
N LEU A 108 28.93 9.72 6.70
CA LEU A 108 27.85 10.69 6.95
C LEU A 108 26.92 10.29 8.11
N ASN A 109 27.08 9.08 8.66
CA ASN A 109 26.21 8.52 9.70
C ASN A 109 24.71 8.68 9.40
N ALA A 110 24.33 8.60 8.11
CA ALA A 110 22.96 8.86 7.66
C ALA A 110 22.01 7.67 7.91
N GLY A 111 22.42 6.64 8.65
CA GLY A 111 21.60 5.45 8.92
C GLY A 111 20.26 5.76 9.62
N TRP A 112 20.21 6.83 10.41
CA TRP A 112 18.96 7.30 11.04
C TRP A 112 17.89 7.71 10.03
N THR A 113 18.27 8.11 8.81
CA THR A 113 17.31 8.43 7.73
C THR A 113 16.59 7.16 7.22
N LEU A 114 17.28 6.02 7.21
CA LEU A 114 16.68 4.73 6.88
C LEU A 114 15.75 4.25 8.00
N ALA A 115 16.12 4.50 9.25
CA ALA A 115 15.23 4.28 10.39
C ALA A 115 13.96 5.15 10.30
N LEU A 116 14.11 6.45 9.98
CA LEU A 116 12.98 7.35 9.73
C LEU A 116 12.08 6.82 8.61
N SER A 117 12.66 6.43 7.47
CA SER A 117 11.91 5.80 6.36
C SER A 117 11.12 4.57 6.81
N ALA A 118 11.74 3.69 7.60
CA ALA A 118 11.07 2.50 8.12
C ALA A 118 9.92 2.84 9.08
N VAL A 119 10.12 3.81 9.98
CA VAL A 119 9.09 4.26 10.92
C VAL A 119 7.90 4.88 10.17
N LEU A 120 8.15 5.70 9.16
CA LEU A 120 7.07 6.29 8.34
C LEU A 120 6.23 5.20 7.65
N GLN A 121 6.90 4.21 7.04
CA GLN A 121 6.22 3.09 6.38
C GLN A 121 5.48 2.19 7.38
N LEU A 122 6.03 1.97 8.57
CA LEU A 122 5.38 1.21 9.65
C LEU A 122 4.10 1.90 10.11
N ILE A 123 4.17 3.21 10.40
CA ILE A 123 3.00 4.00 10.81
C ILE A 123 1.94 3.97 9.70
N ALA A 124 2.35 4.08 8.43
CA ALA A 124 1.42 3.97 7.30
C ALA A 124 0.74 2.59 7.25
N GLY A 125 1.50 1.51 7.47
CA GLY A 125 0.96 0.15 7.52
C GLY A 125 -0.07 -0.02 8.64
N TRP A 126 0.25 0.41 9.86
CA TRP A 126 -0.69 0.37 10.99
C TRP A 126 -1.92 1.24 10.77
N ALA A 127 -1.75 2.45 10.23
CA ALA A 127 -2.85 3.34 9.87
C ALA A 127 -3.77 2.72 8.81
N PHE A 128 -3.20 2.05 7.79
CA PHE A 128 -3.97 1.33 6.77
C PHE A 128 -4.77 0.18 7.38
N VAL A 129 -4.15 -0.64 8.23
CA VAL A 129 -4.82 -1.75 8.92
C VAL A 129 -5.96 -1.20 9.76
N PHE A 130 -5.70 -0.21 10.62
CA PHE A 130 -6.71 0.43 11.46
C PHE A 130 -7.89 0.96 10.64
N ASN A 131 -7.63 1.67 9.54
CA ASN A 131 -8.66 2.26 8.69
C ASN A 131 -9.49 1.23 7.89
N THR A 132 -8.95 0.02 7.70
CA THR A 132 -9.55 -1.01 6.84
C THR A 132 -10.15 -2.16 7.64
N TRP A 133 -9.73 -2.37 8.89
CA TRP A 133 -10.07 -3.54 9.71
C TRP A 133 -11.58 -3.84 9.76
N ARG A 134 -12.39 -2.80 9.99
CA ARG A 134 -13.86 -2.92 10.08
C ARG A 134 -14.54 -3.31 8.77
N ARG A 135 -13.83 -3.23 7.63
CA ARG A 135 -14.34 -3.59 6.30
C ARG A 135 -14.09 -5.05 5.94
N VAL A 136 -13.31 -5.76 6.75
CA VAL A 136 -13.00 -7.20 6.59
C VAL A 136 -13.81 -8.06 7.55
N ILE A 137 -14.30 -7.48 8.66
CA ILE A 137 -15.15 -8.17 9.62
C ILE A 137 -16.60 -8.16 9.13
N ASP A 138 -17.25 -9.32 9.14
CA ASP A 138 -18.68 -9.42 8.84
C ASP A 138 -19.50 -8.52 9.78
N PRO A 139 -20.53 -7.82 9.28
CA PRO A 139 -21.48 -7.18 10.16
C PRO A 139 -22.10 -8.29 11.01
N THR A 140 -21.81 -8.32 12.31
CA THR A 140 -22.56 -9.17 13.25
C THR A 140 -24.03 -8.88 12.99
N PRO A 141 -24.86 -9.92 12.71
CA PRO A 141 -26.28 -9.71 12.49
C PRO A 141 -26.81 -8.93 13.69
N LYS A 142 -27.19 -7.67 13.48
CA LYS A 142 -27.89 -6.90 14.51
C LYS A 142 -29.18 -7.67 14.76
N GLY A 143 -29.26 -8.34 15.91
CA GLY A 143 -30.27 -9.31 16.31
C GLY A 143 -31.56 -9.23 15.51
N GLY A 144 -31.63 -10.01 14.43
CA GLY A 144 -32.85 -10.30 13.70
C GLY A 144 -33.55 -11.47 14.40
N GLY A 145 -33.94 -11.27 15.65
CA GLY A 145 -35.06 -12.02 16.18
C GLY A 145 -36.26 -11.63 15.33
N LEU A 146 -36.64 -12.48 14.38
CA LEU A 146 -38.02 -12.81 14.03
C LEU A 146 -38.06 -13.69 12.79
N SER A 147 -38.43 -14.94 13.06
CA SER A 147 -39.45 -15.65 12.31
C SER A 147 -39.07 -16.12 10.91
N LEU A 148 -38.44 -17.30 10.88
CA LEU A 148 -38.84 -18.36 9.96
C LEU A 148 -40.31 -18.74 10.24
N ALA A 149 -41.23 -17.79 10.01
CA ALA A 149 -42.65 -18.09 9.91
C ALA A 149 -42.81 -18.94 8.65
N ARG A 150 -42.81 -20.25 8.89
CA ARG A 150 -43.45 -21.26 8.04
C ARG A 150 -44.54 -20.62 7.22
N ARG A 151 -44.36 -20.54 5.90
CA ARG A 151 -45.52 -20.48 5.01
C ARG A 151 -46.22 -21.82 5.17
N PRO A 152 -47.47 -21.90 5.67
CA PRO A 152 -48.25 -23.10 5.49
C PRO A 152 -48.46 -23.26 3.99
N GLN A 153 -48.02 -24.39 3.43
CA GLN A 153 -48.47 -24.80 2.11
C GLN A 153 -49.97 -25.09 2.25
N ALA A 154 -50.80 -24.09 1.96
CA ALA A 154 -52.21 -24.30 1.73
C ALA A 154 -52.31 -25.07 0.41
N SER A 155 -52.59 -26.37 0.52
CA SER A 155 -53.05 -27.22 -0.59
C SER A 155 -54.46 -26.78 -0.97
N PRO A 156 -54.72 -26.36 -2.23
CA PRO A 156 -56.07 -26.38 -2.75
C PRO A 156 -56.34 -27.78 -3.29
N ARG A 157 -57.33 -28.41 -2.68
CA ARG A 157 -58.03 -29.58 -3.18
C ARG A 157 -58.65 -29.29 -4.55
N GLN A 158 -58.80 -30.38 -5.32
CA GLN A 158 -59.56 -30.59 -6.56
C GLN A 158 -58.79 -30.36 -7.85
#